data_AF-A0A1N7QR89-F1
#
_entry.id   AF-A0A1N7QR89-F1
#
_cell.length_a   1.000
_cell.length_b   1.000
_cell.length_c   1.000
_cell.angle_alpha   90.00
_cell.angle_beta   90.00
_cell.angle_gamma   90.00
#
_symmetry.space_group_name_H-M   'P 1'
#
loop_
_entity.id
_entity.type
_entity.pdbx_description
1 polymer ?
#
loop_
_entity_poly.entity_id
_entity_poly.type
_entity_poly.pdbx_seq_one_letter_code
_entity_poly.pdbx_strand_id
1 'polypeptide(L)'
;MTTKHTPGNWTVGKTGGAVVSDQPLPNYSINGGHDHVDYYGGHLIAESIWRAEDARLISAAPDLVEALEAEEEWRGREAAGELDPEWDYDTMVAAKRRAAIAKARGAQ
;
A
#
# COMPACT_ATOMS: atom_id res chain seq x y z
N MET A 1 9.49 6.25 -17.94
CA MET A 1 10.01 6.23 -16.56
C MET A 1 8.99 5.50 -15.72
N THR A 2 9.30 4.34 -15.17
CA THR A 2 8.46 3.75 -14.12
C THR A 2 8.76 4.53 -12.85
N THR A 3 7.84 5.42 -12.46
CA THR A 3 7.91 6.10 -11.17
C THR A 3 7.65 5.06 -10.09
N LYS A 4 8.71 4.49 -9.54
CA LYS A 4 8.63 3.57 -8.41
C LYS A 4 8.22 4.39 -7.18
N HIS A 5 7.00 4.22 -6.70
CA HIS A 5 6.56 4.78 -5.43
C HIS A 5 7.44 4.23 -4.30
N THR A 6 7.46 4.90 -3.13
CA THR A 6 8.16 4.37 -1.96
C THR A 6 7.67 2.95 -1.68
N PRO A 7 8.54 1.94 -1.80
CA PRO A 7 8.17 0.58 -1.47
C PRO A 7 8.02 0.44 0.04
N GLY A 8 7.30 -0.59 0.50
CA GLY A 8 7.25 -0.97 1.92
C GLY A 8 5.85 -1.01 2.52
N ASN A 9 5.82 -1.37 3.79
CA ASN A 9 4.62 -1.54 4.60
C ASN A 9 4.08 -0.21 5.11
N TRP A 10 3.33 0.49 4.26
CA TRP A 10 2.72 1.74 4.71
C TRP A 10 1.70 1.47 5.82
N THR A 11 1.88 2.18 6.93
CA THR A 11 1.02 2.10 8.11
C THR A 11 0.66 3.50 8.60
N VAL A 12 -0.40 3.59 9.39
CA VAL A 12 -0.76 4.85 10.06
C VAL A 12 0.29 5.14 11.12
N GLY A 13 0.84 6.35 11.10
CA GLY A 13 1.83 6.81 12.07
C GLY A 13 1.25 6.92 13.48
N LYS A 14 2.13 6.95 14.48
CA LYS A 14 1.82 6.93 15.92
C LYS A 14 0.79 7.96 16.37
N THR A 15 0.78 9.15 15.75
CA THR A 15 -0.12 10.26 16.10
C THR A 15 -1.43 10.25 15.32
N GLY A 16 -1.63 9.32 14.39
CA GLY A 16 -2.85 9.18 13.58
C GLY A 16 -2.97 10.14 12.39
N GLY A 17 -2.21 11.25 12.39
CA GLY A 17 -2.19 12.26 11.31
C GLY A 17 -1.07 12.08 10.28
N ALA A 18 -0.48 10.88 10.23
CA ALA A 18 0.66 10.56 9.35
C ALA A 18 0.54 9.15 8.77
N VAL A 19 1.25 8.91 7.68
CA VAL A 19 1.54 7.58 7.12
C VAL A 19 3.04 7.38 7.13
N VAL A 20 3.48 6.22 7.58
CA VAL A 20 4.89 5.88 7.77
C VAL A 20 5.21 4.51 7.16
N SER A 21 6.50 4.26 6.95
CA SER A 21 7.06 2.96 6.59
C SER A 21 8.11 2.56 7.62
N ASP A 22 8.31 1.27 7.87
CA ASP A 22 9.48 0.80 8.64
C ASP A 22 10.76 0.73 7.81
N GLN A 23 10.63 0.89 6.49
CA GLN A 23 11.75 0.83 5.57
C GLN A 23 12.32 2.22 5.31
N PRO A 24 13.60 2.49 5.65
CA PRO A 24 14.24 3.72 5.25
C PRO A 24 14.42 3.76 3.72
N LEU A 25 14.37 4.95 3.15
CA LEU A 25 14.81 5.18 1.78
C LEU A 25 16.28 5.63 1.79
N PRO A 26 17.25 4.71 1.54
CA PRO A 26 18.65 5.07 1.57
C PRO A 26 18.95 6.13 0.50
N ASN A 27 19.73 7.14 0.87
CA ASN A 27 20.16 8.24 0.00
C ASN A 27 19.02 9.14 -0.52
N TYR A 28 17.85 9.13 0.11
CA TYR A 28 16.77 10.06 -0.22
C TYR A 28 16.86 11.31 0.66
N SER A 29 17.36 12.41 0.10
CA SER A 29 17.56 13.68 0.82
C SER A 29 16.59 14.79 0.40
N ILE A 30 15.61 14.47 -0.44
CA ILE A 30 14.62 15.43 -0.94
C ILE A 30 13.46 15.47 0.07
N ASN A 31 13.14 16.65 0.59
CA ASN A 31 12.18 16.89 1.68
C ASN A 31 12.62 16.30 3.03
N GLY A 32 12.76 17.16 4.05
CA GLY A 32 13.13 16.76 5.42
C GLY A 32 11.97 16.15 6.20
N GLY A 33 12.20 15.74 7.46
CA GLY A 33 11.15 15.27 8.36
C GLY A 33 11.00 13.74 8.44
N HIS A 34 11.55 13.00 7.48
CA HIS A 34 11.49 11.53 7.39
C HIS A 34 12.40 10.80 8.40
N ASP A 35 13.29 11.54 9.06
CA ASP A 35 14.26 11.09 10.07
C ASP A 35 13.73 11.21 11.51
N HIS A 36 12.58 11.86 11.73
CA HIS A 36 11.90 11.93 13.03
C HIS A 36 11.13 10.64 13.36
N VAL A 37 11.80 9.50 13.25
CA VAL A 37 11.22 8.15 13.38
C VAL A 37 10.52 7.95 14.72
N ASP A 38 11.11 8.40 15.83
CA ASP A 38 10.53 8.25 17.17
C ASP A 38 9.22 9.05 17.37
N TYR A 39 9.12 10.19 16.69
CA TYR A 39 7.94 11.05 16.75
C TYR A 39 6.78 10.43 15.95
N TYR A 40 7.06 10.00 14.72
CA TYR A 40 6.04 9.45 13.83
C TYR A 40 5.77 7.95 14.01
N GLY A 41 6.67 7.21 14.68
CA GLY A 41 6.61 5.75 14.79
C GLY A 41 7.09 5.02 13.53
N GLY A 42 7.85 5.68 12.66
CA GLY A 42 8.35 5.15 11.39
C GLY A 42 8.90 6.25 10.48
N HIS A 43 9.45 5.87 9.33
CA HIS A 43 9.91 6.82 8.30
C HIS A 43 8.72 7.49 7.62
N LEU A 44 8.69 8.82 7.64
CA LEU A 44 7.55 9.59 7.16
C LEU A 44 7.32 9.44 5.66
N ILE A 45 6.09 9.09 5.27
CA ILE A 45 5.61 9.07 3.88
C ILE A 45 4.71 10.27 3.60
N ALA A 46 3.79 10.55 4.53
CA ALA A 46 2.88 11.67 4.46
C ALA A 46 2.51 12.15 5.87
N GLU A 47 2.29 13.45 6.04
CA GLU A 47 1.87 14.05 7.31
C GLU A 47 0.77 15.09 7.10
N SER A 48 0.30 15.69 8.19
CA SER A 48 -0.78 16.69 8.20
C SER A 48 -2.09 16.15 7.61
N ILE A 49 -2.33 14.85 7.81
CA ILE A 49 -3.57 14.19 7.37
C ILE A 49 -4.65 14.50 8.40
N TRP A 50 -5.75 15.09 7.94
CA TRP A 50 -6.80 15.59 8.84
C TRP A 50 -7.56 14.45 9.53
N ARG A 51 -8.09 13.49 8.78
CA ARG A 51 -8.94 12.43 9.34
C ARG A 51 -8.19 11.11 9.43
N ALA A 52 -8.43 10.35 10.50
CA ALA A 52 -7.86 9.02 10.66
C ALA A 52 -8.29 8.07 9.52
N GLU A 53 -9.50 8.24 9.00
CA GLU A 53 -10.02 7.54 7.82
C GLU A 53 -9.16 7.78 6.58
N ASP A 54 -8.72 9.03 6.37
CA ASP A 54 -7.88 9.40 5.23
C ASP A 54 -6.48 8.78 5.38
N ALA A 55 -5.93 8.76 6.61
CA ALA A 55 -4.65 8.11 6.87
C ALA A 55 -4.71 6.60 6.62
N ARG A 56 -5.82 5.94 6.99
CA ARG A 56 -6.05 4.51 6.69
C ARG A 56 -6.11 4.27 5.18
N LEU A 57 -6.88 5.06 4.45
CA LEU A 57 -6.98 4.97 2.98
C LEU A 57 -5.62 5.14 2.32
N ILE A 58 -4.85 6.18 2.71
CA ILE A 58 -3.52 6.45 2.15
C ILE A 58 -2.56 5.31 2.49
N SER A 59 -2.57 4.80 3.73
CA SER A 59 -1.70 3.68 4.14
C SER A 59 -1.98 2.38 3.39
N ALA A 60 -3.19 2.21 2.84
CA ALA A 60 -3.57 1.06 2.04
C ALA A 60 -3.23 1.21 0.55
N ALA A 61 -2.73 2.38 0.11
CA ALA A 61 -2.49 2.65 -1.31
C ALA A 61 -1.57 1.61 -1.99
N PRO A 62 -0.44 1.16 -1.39
CA PRO A 62 0.39 0.12 -2.00
C PRO A 62 -0.38 -1.19 -2.22
N ASP A 63 -1.13 -1.65 -1.21
CA ASP A 63 -1.91 -2.90 -1.29
C ASP A 63 -3.06 -2.79 -2.31
N LEU A 64 -3.65 -1.60 -2.44
CA LEU A 64 -4.68 -1.33 -3.44
C LEU A 64 -4.12 -1.37 -4.86
N VAL A 65 -2.93 -0.82 -5.10
CA VAL A 65 -2.25 -0.93 -6.39
C VAL A 65 -1.93 -2.39 -6.71
N GLU A 66 -1.33 -3.13 -5.78
CA GLU A 66 -1.01 -4.55 -5.97
C GLU A 66 -2.28 -5.37 -6.28
N ALA A 67 -3.39 -5.11 -5.59
CA ALA A 67 -4.65 -5.79 -5.84
C ALA A 67 -5.23 -5.48 -7.24
N LEU A 68 -5.06 -4.25 -7.73
CA LEU A 68 -5.51 -3.85 -9.06
C LEU A 68 -4.63 -4.46 -10.16
N GLU A 69 -3.31 -4.47 -9.98
CA GLU A 69 -2.37 -5.12 -10.90
C GLU A 69 -2.65 -6.63 -11.00
N ALA A 70 -2.93 -7.29 -9.88
CA ALA A 70 -3.31 -8.70 -9.86
C ALA A 70 -4.65 -8.96 -10.60
N GLU A 71 -5.64 -8.08 -10.47
CA GLU A 71 -6.89 -8.18 -11.21
C GLU A 71 -6.67 -7.95 -12.72
N GLU A 72 -5.86 -6.95 -13.10
CA GLU A 72 -5.53 -6.67 -14.50
C GLU A 72 -4.81 -7.85 -15.16
N GLU A 73 -3.81 -8.43 -14.48
CA GLU A 73 -3.09 -9.61 -14.95
C GLU A 73 -4.02 -10.80 -15.14
N TRP A 74 -4.87 -11.09 -14.14
CA TRP A 74 -5.81 -12.20 -14.23
C TRP A 74 -6.76 -12.04 -15.42
N ARG A 75 -7.33 -10.85 -15.60
CA ARG A 75 -8.24 -10.55 -16.72
C ARG A 75 -7.53 -10.67 -18.07
N GLY A 76 -6.28 -10.21 -18.16
CA GLY A 76 -5.47 -10.35 -19.36
C GLY A 76 -5.26 -11.82 -19.74
N ARG A 77 -4.90 -12.66 -18.78
CA ARG A 77 -4.68 -14.10 -18.99
C ARG A 77 -5.97 -14.86 -19.27
N GLU A 78 -7.06 -14.51 -18.58
CA GLU A 78 -8.40 -15.05 -18.84
C GLU A 78 -8.82 -14.78 -20.29
N ALA A 79 -8.66 -13.55 -20.77
CA ALA A 79 -8.97 -13.17 -22.14
C ALA A 79 -8.06 -13.87 -23.18
N ALA A 80 -6.80 -14.13 -22.82
CA ALA A 80 -5.85 -14.85 -23.67
C ALA A 80 -6.02 -16.39 -23.64
N GLY A 81 -6.85 -16.92 -22.73
CA GLY A 81 -6.95 -18.36 -22.50
C GLY A 81 -5.69 -18.97 -21.87
N GLU A 82 -4.92 -18.17 -21.14
CA GLU A 82 -3.61 -18.51 -20.54
C GLU A 82 -3.71 -18.77 -19.03
N LEU A 83 -4.91 -18.96 -18.49
CA LEU A 83 -5.08 -19.37 -17.10
C LEU A 83 -4.68 -20.84 -16.95
N ASP A 84 -3.76 -21.09 -16.02
CA ASP A 84 -3.44 -22.45 -15.60
C ASP A 84 -4.64 -23.04 -14.83
N PRO A 85 -5.10 -24.27 -15.13
CA PRO A 85 -6.17 -24.92 -14.39
C PRO A 85 -5.91 -25.11 -12.89
N GLU A 86 -4.65 -25.09 -12.44
CA GLU A 86 -4.29 -25.17 -11.02
C GLU A 86 -4.36 -23.81 -10.31
N TRP A 87 -4.50 -22.71 -11.04
CA TRP A 87 -4.60 -21.38 -10.45
C TRP A 87 -5.98 -21.11 -9.87
N ASP A 88 -5.98 -20.52 -8.69
CA ASP A 88 -7.20 -20.16 -7.98
C ASP A 88 -7.34 -18.64 -7.86
N TYR A 89 -8.41 -18.11 -8.46
CA TYR A 89 -8.71 -16.68 -8.44
C TYR A 89 -8.84 -16.14 -7.01
N ASP A 90 -9.41 -16.93 -6.10
CA ASP A 90 -9.69 -16.45 -4.76
C ASP A 90 -8.41 -16.14 -3.98
N THR A 91 -7.45 -17.06 -3.99
CA THR A 91 -6.15 -16.90 -3.34
C THR A 91 -5.23 -15.92 -4.05
N MET A 92 -5.22 -15.92 -5.39
CA MET A 92 -4.29 -15.08 -6.17
C MET A 92 -4.74 -13.61 -6.28
N VAL A 93 -6.04 -13.36 -6.34
CA VAL A 93 -6.60 -12.02 -6.63
C VAL A 93 -7.61 -11.58 -5.59
N ALA A 94 -8.67 -12.37 -5.35
CA ALA A 94 -9.80 -11.90 -4.57
C ALA A 94 -9.43 -11.64 -3.10
N ALA A 95 -8.54 -12.46 -2.53
CA ALA A 95 -8.02 -12.31 -1.18
C ALA A 95 -7.23 -11.00 -1.02
N LYS A 96 -6.33 -10.68 -1.98
CA LYS A 96 -5.59 -9.42 -2.00
C LYS A 96 -6.52 -8.22 -2.06
N ARG A 97 -7.50 -8.25 -2.97
CA ARG A 97 -8.51 -7.20 -3.12
C ARG A 97 -9.31 -6.99 -1.83
N ARG A 98 -9.80 -8.06 -1.20
CA ARG A 98 -10.56 -7.98 0.05
C ARG A 98 -9.70 -7.41 1.18
N ALA A 99 -8.46 -7.87 1.32
CA ALA A 99 -7.53 -7.39 2.34
C ALA A 99 -7.19 -5.91 2.16
N ALA A 100 -6.88 -5.47 0.94
CA ALA A 100 -6.58 -4.08 0.63
C ALA A 100 -7.78 -3.15 0.91
N ILE A 101 -8.99 -3.55 0.50
CA ILE A 101 -10.22 -2.80 0.79
C ILE A 101 -10.52 -2.77 2.29
N ALA A 102 -10.33 -3.89 3.01
CA ALA A 102 -10.53 -3.94 4.46
C ALA A 102 -9.60 -2.96 5.17
N LYS A 103 -8.30 -3.00 4.84
CA LYS A 103 -7.29 -2.06 5.35
C LYS A 103 -7.68 -0.60 5.05
N ALA A 104 -8.03 -0.29 3.80
CA ALA A 104 -8.43 1.06 3.38
C ALA A 104 -9.67 1.58 4.14
N ARG A 105 -10.62 0.70 4.45
CA ARG A 105 -11.85 1.03 5.20
C ARG A 105 -11.67 1.00 6.71
N GLY A 106 -10.51 0.58 7.21
CA GLY A 106 -10.24 0.43 8.64
C GLY A 106 -10.97 -0.74 9.30
N ALA A 107 -11.37 -1.75 8.52
CA ALA A 107 -11.78 -3.03 9.08
C ALA A 107 -10.51 -3.82 9.45
N GLN A 108 -10.27 -3.98 10.75
CA GLN A 108 -9.29 -4.94 11.29
C GLN A 108 -9.94 -6.30 11.47
#